data_AF-A0A2T7UKN1-F1
#
_entry.id   AF-A0A2T7UKN1-F1
#
_cell.length_a   1.000
_cell.length_b   1.000
_cell.length_c   1.000
_cell.angle_alpha   90.00
_cell.angle_beta   90.00
_cell.angle_gamma   90.00
#
_symmetry.space_group_name_H-M   'P 1'
#
loop_
_entity.id
_entity.type
_entity.pdbx_description
1 polymer ?
#
loop_
_entity_poly.entity_id
_entity_poly.type
_entity_poly.pdbx_seq_one_letter_code
_entity_poly.pdbx_strand_id
1 'polypeptide(L)'
;MSSTHADSLLNALAELTALRRPRLMLRTARFGTLDYQRDTDLRRILRLPATPAPGVATLRLLMELESQHEALRTRPPQEIGNPWRATRHIEVLIALIAEARLLAEAVTPAT
;
A
#
# COMPACT_ATOMS: atom_id res chain seq x y z
N MET A 1 -12.67 -6.66 23.30
CA MET A 1 -11.85 -7.11 22.14
C MET A 1 -12.04 -6.26 20.89
N SER A 2 -13.15 -5.51 20.74
CA SER A 2 -13.35 -4.58 19.61
C SER A 2 -12.53 -3.29 19.66
N SER A 3 -12.17 -2.78 20.84
CA SER A 3 -11.38 -1.55 20.97
C SER A 3 -9.98 -1.71 20.37
N THR A 4 -9.27 -2.78 20.71
CA THR A 4 -7.90 -3.06 20.22
C THR A 4 -7.80 -3.18 18.70
N HIS A 5 -8.83 -3.72 18.03
CA HIS A 5 -8.85 -3.82 16.57
C HIS A 5 -9.10 -2.46 15.90
N ALA A 6 -10.03 -1.66 16.44
CA ALA A 6 -10.28 -0.31 15.98
C ALA A 6 -9.06 0.60 16.19
N ASP A 7 -8.39 0.51 17.33
CA ASP A 7 -7.18 1.26 17.64
C ASP A 7 -6.03 0.89 16.67
N SER A 8 -5.87 -0.40 16.36
CA SER A 8 -4.86 -0.89 15.40
C SER A 8 -5.12 -0.35 13.99
N LEU A 9 -6.38 -0.30 13.57
CA LEU A 9 -6.79 0.29 12.30
C LEU A 9 -6.50 1.80 12.24
N LEU A 10 -6.92 2.54 13.27
CA LEU A 10 -6.71 3.99 13.34
C LEU A 10 -5.23 4.33 13.28
N ASN A 11 -4.38 3.58 13.99
CA ASN A 11 -2.93 3.74 13.91
C ASN A 11 -2.39 3.46 12.51
N ALA A 12 -2.82 2.38 11.85
CA ALA A 12 -2.37 2.06 10.49
C ALA A 12 -2.77 3.14 9.48
N LEU A 13 -3.99 3.68 9.57
CA LEU A 13 -4.45 4.77 8.71
C LEU A 13 -3.68 6.07 8.99
N ALA A 14 -3.43 6.40 10.26
CA ALA A 14 -2.65 7.58 10.65
C ALA A 14 -1.23 7.50 10.07
N GLU A 15 -0.55 6.37 10.24
CA GLU A 15 0.79 6.13 9.67
C GLU A 15 0.79 6.26 8.14
N LEU A 16 -0.24 5.74 7.46
CA LEU A 16 -0.38 5.85 6.01
C LEU A 16 -0.51 7.32 5.56
N THR A 17 -1.28 8.13 6.29
CA THR A 17 -1.45 9.57 5.96
C THR A 17 -0.18 10.39 6.20
N ALA A 18 0.72 9.92 7.08
CA ALA A 18 1.98 10.59 7.37
C ALA A 18 3.04 10.40 6.27
N LEU A 19 2.82 9.47 5.33
CA LEU A 19 3.76 9.20 4.23
C LEU A 19 3.86 10.42 3.28
N ARG A 20 5.04 11.04 3.22
CA ARG A 20 5.35 12.14 2.29
C ARG A 20 5.78 11.56 0.95
N ARG A 21 4.93 11.65 -0.09
CA ARG A 21 5.25 11.11 -1.43
C ARG A 21 5.18 12.20 -2.52
N PRO A 22 5.96 12.08 -3.61
CA PRO A 22 5.84 12.99 -4.75
C PRO A 22 4.41 13.03 -5.27
N ARG A 23 3.85 14.25 -5.42
CA ARG A 23 2.42 14.45 -5.78
C ARG A 23 2.03 13.74 -7.08
N LEU A 24 2.95 13.65 -8.04
CA LEU A 24 2.73 12.95 -9.30
C LEU A 24 2.48 11.45 -9.09
N MET A 25 3.29 10.77 -8.28
CA MET A 25 3.14 9.34 -8.02
C MET A 25 1.80 9.03 -7.34
N LEU A 26 1.42 9.86 -6.36
CA LEU A 26 0.15 9.71 -5.67
C LEU A 26 -1.03 9.95 -6.62
N ARG A 27 -0.93 10.92 -7.54
CA ARG A 27 -1.95 11.18 -8.56
C ARG A 27 -2.09 9.99 -9.51
N THR A 28 -0.98 9.44 -10.01
CA THR A 28 -1.00 8.24 -10.86
C THR A 28 -1.60 7.05 -10.14
N ALA A 29 -1.18 6.81 -8.88
CA ALA A 29 -1.71 5.71 -8.08
C ALA A 29 -3.22 5.82 -7.86
N ARG A 30 -3.73 7.03 -7.60
CA ARG A 30 -5.18 7.26 -7.47
C ARG A 30 -5.95 6.86 -8.73
N PHE A 31 -5.47 7.20 -9.92
CA PHE A 31 -6.12 6.75 -11.16
C PHE A 31 -6.02 5.24 -11.33
N GLY A 32 -4.86 4.65 -11.04
CA GLY A 32 -4.66 3.20 -11.12
C GLY A 32 -5.55 2.39 -10.17
N THR A 33 -6.13 2.99 -9.12
CA THR A 33 -7.10 2.27 -8.27
C THR A 33 -8.38 1.89 -9.00
N LEU A 34 -8.70 2.52 -10.14
CA LEU A 34 -9.88 2.19 -10.94
C LEU A 34 -9.76 0.82 -11.62
N ASP A 35 -8.53 0.40 -11.94
CA ASP A 35 -8.25 -0.84 -12.66
C ASP A 35 -7.69 -1.94 -11.74
N TYR A 36 -7.58 -1.68 -10.44
CA TYR A 36 -6.96 -2.60 -9.48
C TYR A 36 -7.78 -3.88 -9.30
N GLN A 37 -7.17 -5.02 -9.61
CA GLN A 37 -7.78 -6.34 -9.43
C GLN A 37 -7.13 -7.05 -8.25
N ARG A 38 -7.76 -6.93 -7.07
CA ARG A 38 -7.23 -7.43 -5.80
C ARG A 38 -6.64 -8.83 -5.88
N ASP A 39 -7.36 -9.80 -6.46
CA ASP A 39 -6.88 -11.18 -6.46
C ASP A 39 -5.60 -11.38 -7.28
N THR A 40 -5.48 -10.74 -8.45
CA THR A 40 -4.31 -10.94 -9.32
C THR A 40 -3.17 -9.99 -8.95
N ASP A 41 -3.47 -8.73 -8.71
CA ASP A 41 -2.48 -7.70 -8.44
C ASP A 41 -1.83 -7.87 -7.08
N LEU A 42 -2.62 -8.12 -6.03
CA LEU A 42 -2.09 -8.15 -4.66
C LEU A 42 -1.09 -9.29 -4.46
N ARG A 43 -1.42 -10.50 -4.93
CA ARG A 43 -0.50 -11.65 -4.88
C ARG A 43 0.76 -11.41 -5.72
N ARG A 44 0.64 -10.76 -6.88
CA ARG A 44 1.76 -10.43 -7.77
C ARG A 44 2.68 -9.38 -7.13
N ILE A 45 2.11 -8.32 -6.55
CA ILE A 45 2.83 -7.22 -5.88
C ILE A 45 3.56 -7.74 -4.65
N LEU A 46 2.87 -8.50 -3.79
CA LEU A 46 3.43 -9.08 -2.56
C LEU A 46 4.29 -10.33 -2.81
N ARG A 47 4.28 -10.86 -4.04
CA ARG A 47 4.98 -12.11 -4.42
C ARG A 47 4.57 -13.32 -3.56
N LEU A 48 3.27 -13.42 -3.28
CA LEU A 48 2.68 -14.50 -2.49
C LEU A 48 2.01 -15.53 -3.40
N PRO A 49 1.93 -16.80 -2.98
CA PRO A 49 1.25 -17.85 -3.75
C PRO A 49 -0.27 -17.65 -3.83
N ALA A 50 -0.86 -16.98 -2.84
CA ALA A 50 -2.28 -16.69 -2.75
C ALA A 50 -2.53 -15.26 -2.24
N THR A 51 -3.70 -14.73 -2.57
CA THR A 51 -4.15 -13.40 -2.14
C THR A 51 -4.39 -13.40 -0.64
N PRO A 52 -3.73 -12.53 0.14
CA PRO A 52 -3.95 -12.47 1.59
C PRO A 52 -5.36 -11.93 1.90
N ALA A 53 -5.86 -12.28 3.08
CA ALA A 53 -7.14 -11.78 3.56
C ALA A 53 -7.12 -10.25 3.67
N PRO A 54 -8.26 -9.57 3.42
CA PRO A 54 -8.36 -8.14 3.69
C PRO A 54 -8.12 -7.84 5.17
N GLY A 55 -7.37 -6.78 5.47
CA GLY A 55 -7.13 -6.39 6.86
C GLY A 55 -5.84 -5.61 7.09
N VAL A 56 -5.64 -5.26 8.36
CA VAL A 56 -4.47 -4.51 8.84
C VAL A 56 -3.16 -5.21 8.49
N ALA A 57 -3.10 -6.55 8.56
CA ALA A 57 -1.88 -7.30 8.22
C ALA A 57 -1.45 -7.08 6.76
N THR A 58 -2.41 -7.08 5.82
CA THR A 58 -2.15 -6.81 4.40
C THR A 58 -1.68 -5.37 4.18
N LEU A 59 -2.28 -4.40 4.86
CA LEU A 59 -1.81 -3.01 4.81
C LEU A 59 -0.38 -2.85 5.33
N ARG A 60 -0.03 -3.53 6.44
CA ARG A 60 1.32 -3.48 7.01
C ARG A 60 2.37 -4.04 6.04
N LEU A 61 2.07 -5.15 5.37
CA LEU A 61 2.95 -5.72 4.33
C LEU A 61 3.18 -4.73 3.17
N LEU A 62 2.11 -4.07 2.72
CA LEU A 62 2.20 -3.09 1.65
C LEU A 62 2.96 -1.83 2.08
N MET A 63 2.80 -1.35 3.33
CA MET A 63 3.54 -0.21 3.87
C MET A 63 5.04 -0.51 3.96
N GLU A 64 5.40 -1.71 4.38
CA GLU A 64 6.79 -2.17 4.42
C GLU A 64 7.39 -2.15 3.00
N LEU A 65 6.70 -2.76 2.03
CA LEU A 65 7.15 -2.79 0.63
C LEU A 65 7.25 -1.39 0.02
N GLU A 66 6.34 -0.50 0.36
CA GLU A 66 6.37 0.90 -0.07
C GLU A 66 7.58 1.63 0.50
N SER A 67 7.91 1.42 1.78
CA SER A 67 9.08 2.02 2.42
C SER A 67 10.39 1.56 1.76
N GLN A 68 10.47 0.28 1.35
CA GLN A 68 11.61 -0.27 0.61
C GLN A 68 11.75 0.39 -0.76
N HIS A 69 10.64 0.62 -1.47
CA HIS A 69 10.65 1.33 -2.74
C HIS A 69 11.07 2.80 -2.59
N GLU A 70 10.61 3.47 -1.54
CA GLU A 70 11.01 4.84 -1.24
C GLU A 70 12.50 4.94 -0.91
N ALA A 71 13.03 4.00 -0.12
CA ALA A 71 14.46 3.91 0.15
C ALA A 71 15.26 3.70 -1.15
N LEU A 72 14.78 2.86 -2.07
CA LEU A 72 15.41 2.69 -3.39
C LEU A 72 15.36 3.97 -4.24
N ARG A 73 14.28 4.76 -4.14
CA ARG A 73 14.11 6.02 -4.89
C ARG A 73 15.10 7.10 -4.45
N THR A 74 15.41 7.15 -3.16
CA THR A 74 16.28 8.18 -2.56
C THR A 74 17.75 7.77 -2.47
N ARG A 75 18.09 6.54 -2.90
CA ARG A 75 19.47 6.04 -2.87
C ARG A 75 20.41 6.86 -3.77
N PRO A 76 21.68 6.99 -3.37
CA PRO A 76 22.71 7.61 -4.21
C PRO A 76 22.98 6.80 -5.50
N PRO A 77 23.31 7.45 -6.63
CA PRO A 77 23.64 6.79 -7.89
C PRO A 77 24.84 5.82 -7.85
N GLN A 78 25.64 5.84 -6.78
CA GLN A 78 26.85 5.03 -6.66
C GLN A 78 26.59 3.59 -6.13
N GLU A 79 25.37 3.31 -5.65
CA GLU A 79 24.99 2.03 -5.02
C GLU A 79 24.06 1.18 -5.90
N ILE A 80 24.36 1.08 -7.21
CA ILE A 80 23.48 0.43 -8.19
C ILE A 80 23.71 -1.10 -8.19
N GLY A 81 23.10 -1.79 -7.24
CA GLY A 81 22.87 -3.24 -7.32
C GLY A 81 21.52 -3.57 -7.98
N ASN A 82 20.44 -2.94 -7.50
CA ASN A 82 19.08 -3.12 -8.02
C ASN A 82 18.46 -1.76 -8.34
N PRO A 83 18.17 -1.44 -9.62
CA PRO A 83 17.67 -0.13 -10.00
C PRO A 83 16.24 0.09 -9.49
N TRP A 84 15.98 1.28 -8.94
CA TRP A 84 14.63 1.72 -8.60
C TRP A 84 13.73 1.74 -9.84
N ARG A 85 12.51 1.22 -9.70
CA ARG A 85 11.50 1.17 -10.76
C ARG A 85 10.26 1.91 -10.30
N ALA A 86 10.04 3.10 -10.86
CA ALA A 86 8.89 3.93 -10.55
C ALA A 86 7.56 3.20 -10.74
N THR A 87 7.44 2.37 -11.80
CA THR A 87 6.23 1.59 -12.08
C THR A 87 5.88 0.65 -10.94
N ARG A 88 6.84 -0.12 -10.40
CA ARG A 88 6.62 -1.02 -9.27
C ARG A 88 6.22 -0.27 -8.00
N HIS A 89 6.84 0.88 -7.75
CA HIS A 89 6.47 1.72 -6.60
C HIS A 89 5.04 2.23 -6.73
N ILE A 90 4.63 2.65 -7.93
CA ILE A 90 3.26 3.09 -8.20
C ILE A 90 2.27 1.94 -8.01
N GLU A 91 2.58 0.71 -8.44
CA GLU A 91 1.72 -0.47 -8.20
C GLU A 91 1.48 -0.71 -6.71
N VAL A 92 2.51 -0.57 -5.88
CA VAL A 92 2.38 -0.69 -4.42
C VAL A 92 1.50 0.42 -3.85
N LEU A 93 1.66 1.65 -4.34
CA LEU A 93 0.81 2.77 -3.93
C LEU A 93 -0.66 2.58 -4.35
N ILE A 94 -0.91 2.01 -5.53
CA ILE A 94 -2.26 1.64 -6.00
C ILE A 94 -2.90 0.66 -5.01
N ALA A 95 -2.19 -0.44 -4.72
CA ALA A 95 -2.66 -1.46 -3.78
C ALA A 95 -2.89 -0.89 -2.37
N LEU A 96 -1.99 -0.04 -1.87
CA LEU A 96 -2.15 0.63 -0.56
C LEU A 96 -3.42 1.45 -0.48
N ILE A 97 -3.68 2.30 -1.48
CA ILE A 97 -4.86 3.16 -1.48
C ILE A 97 -6.13 2.32 -1.57
N ALA A 98 -6.14 1.29 -2.43
CA ALA A 98 -7.29 0.42 -2.63
C ALA A 98 -7.60 -0.42 -1.38
N GLU A 99 -6.61 -1.10 -0.80
CA GLU A 99 -6.82 -1.92 0.40
C GLU A 99 -7.17 -1.05 1.62
N ALA A 100 -6.66 0.18 1.72
CA ALA A 100 -7.01 1.09 2.81
C ALA A 100 -8.48 1.55 2.72
N ARG A 101 -8.99 1.82 1.52
CA ARG A 101 -10.40 2.13 1.29
C ARG A 101 -11.30 0.94 1.63
N LEU A 102 -10.94 -0.25 1.14
CA LEU A 102 -11.68 -1.47 1.43
C LEU A 102 -11.77 -1.74 2.95
N LEU A 103 -10.68 -1.48 3.68
CA LEU A 103 -10.67 -1.63 5.13
C LEU A 103 -11.51 -0.56 5.84
N ALA A 104 -11.50 0.69 5.36
CA ALA A 104 -12.33 1.77 5.91
C ALA A 104 -13.82 1.53 5.68
N GLU A 105 -14.20 0.99 4.51
CA GLU A 105 -15.57 0.57 4.20
C GLU A 105 -16.03 -0.57 5.10
N ALA A 106 -15.16 -1.56 5.37
CA ALA A 106 -15.49 -2.66 6.28
C ALA A 106 -15.76 -2.22 7.73
N VAL A 107 -15.21 -1.07 8.15
CA VAL A 107 -15.39 -0.51 9.51
C VAL A 107 -16.54 0.49 9.59
N THR A 108 -16.95 1.07 8.46
CA THR A 108 -18.10 1.97 8.39
C THR A 108 -19.29 1.16 7.86
N PRO A 109 -20.10 0.51 8.72
CA PRO A 109 -21.28 -0.20 8.22
C PRO A 109 -22.16 0.80 7.49
N ALA A 110 -22.46 0.50 6.22
CA ALA A 110 -23.40 1.28 5.42
C ALA A 110 -24.70 1.46 6.21
N THR A 111 -25.10 2.72 6.40
CA THR A 111 -26.40 3.09 6.97
C THR A 111 -27.49 2.85 5.94
#